data_AF-A0A1L8I7G5-F1
#
_entry.id   AF-A0A1L8I7G5-F1
#
_cell.length_a   1.000
_cell.length_b   1.000
_cell.length_c   1.000
_cell.angle_alpha   90.00
_cell.angle_beta   90.00
_cell.angle_gamma   90.00
#
_symmetry.space_group_name_H-M   'P 1'
#
loop_
_entity.id
_entity.type
_entity.pdbx_description
1 polymer ?
#
loop_
_entity_poly.entity_id
_entity_poly.type
_entity_poly.pdbx_seq_one_letter_code
_entity_poly.pdbx_strand_id
1 'polypeptide(L)'
;MGLLGLFGTLAVAGLVYHAHRATYRPYVKQLTLPIRHETTAVDDTRRLHILHLSDMHMERISITPERLLEQIQDHPVDLIALTGDYLDKRESLDKLRPYLAVLKTLKPPLGIYAVLGNHDYVLQGEDFARLLRLFEEMDIVLLRNENRRIQCGEHVLSIIGIDDAFSGHDDVAQAFSGIQEGDVRLVLSHDPHIIFKMARFHYDYLLSGHFHGGQIHWPRAYHLKRMGPLPRLDIIKGLHYYRQRPFYISEGLGQTGLNIRLRSRPEITFHQLLGIGVSNTGSAK
;
A
#
# COMPACT_ATOMS: atom_id res chain seq x y z
N MET A 1 17.46 -19.45 -40.13
CA MET A 1 16.60 -18.36 -39.59
C MET A 1 16.85 -17.11 -40.45
N GLY A 2 15.84 -16.57 -41.11
CA GLY A 2 15.99 -15.36 -41.94
C GLY A 2 16.13 -14.08 -41.10
N LEU A 3 16.59 -12.98 -41.71
CA LEU A 3 16.78 -11.67 -41.06
C LEU A 3 15.54 -11.23 -40.24
N LEU A 4 14.32 -11.45 -40.75
CA LEU A 4 13.07 -11.12 -40.03
C LEU A 4 12.95 -11.86 -38.69
N GLY A 5 13.37 -13.12 -38.62
CA GLY A 5 13.34 -13.91 -37.39
C GLY A 5 14.34 -13.42 -36.34
N LEU A 6 15.50 -12.91 -36.79
CA LEU A 6 16.49 -12.28 -35.92
C LEU A 6 15.98 -10.94 -35.38
N PHE A 7 15.37 -10.09 -36.21
CA PHE A 7 14.78 -8.82 -35.78
C PHE A 7 13.64 -9.02 -34.76
N GLY A 8 12.74 -9.98 -35.00
CA GLY A 8 11.67 -10.31 -34.05
C GLY A 8 12.21 -10.78 -32.70
N THR A 9 13.24 -11.63 -32.72
CA THR A 9 13.89 -12.13 -31.49
C THR A 9 14.56 -11.00 -30.71
N LEU A 10 15.29 -10.11 -31.39
CA LEU A 10 15.94 -8.96 -30.76
C LEU A 10 14.92 -7.97 -30.19
N ALA A 11 13.78 -7.76 -30.86
CA ALA A 11 12.71 -6.89 -30.37
C ALA A 11 12.08 -7.43 -29.07
N VAL A 12 11.77 -8.74 -29.02
CA VAL A 12 11.24 -9.38 -27.80
C VAL A 12 12.27 -9.33 -26.67
N ALA A 13 13.53 -9.66 -26.95
CA ALA A 13 14.60 -9.57 -25.95
C ALA A 13 14.76 -8.14 -25.42
N GLY A 14 14.71 -7.13 -26.30
CA GLY A 14 14.74 -5.72 -25.92
C GLY A 14 13.55 -5.31 -25.04
N LEU A 15 12.34 -5.78 -25.34
CA LEU A 15 11.15 -5.52 -24.53
C LEU A 15 11.25 -6.16 -23.15
N VAL A 16 11.67 -7.43 -23.07
CA VAL A 16 11.86 -8.14 -21.80
C VAL A 16 12.96 -7.46 -20.97
N TYR A 17 14.07 -7.09 -21.60
CA TYR A 17 15.13 -6.33 -20.93
C TYR A 17 14.62 -4.99 -20.39
N HIS A 18 13.87 -4.24 -21.20
CA HIS A 18 13.26 -3.00 -20.76
C HIS A 18 12.31 -3.20 -19.56
N ALA A 19 11.43 -4.20 -19.64
CA ALA A 19 10.48 -4.52 -18.58
C ALA A 19 11.18 -5.01 -17.29
N HIS A 20 12.28 -5.75 -17.41
CA HIS A 20 13.12 -6.12 -16.28
C HIS A 20 13.82 -4.89 -15.69
N ARG A 21 14.42 -4.01 -16.51
CA ARG A 21 15.06 -2.78 -16.02
C ARG A 21 14.08 -1.83 -15.34
N ALA A 22 12.80 -1.88 -15.69
CA ALA A 22 11.75 -1.11 -15.03
C ALA A 22 11.53 -1.50 -13.57
N THR A 23 11.80 -2.76 -13.18
CA THR A 23 11.65 -3.21 -11.77
C THR A 23 12.65 -2.53 -10.83
N TYR A 24 13.82 -2.13 -11.32
CA TYR A 24 14.87 -1.45 -10.54
C TYR A 24 14.65 0.06 -10.42
N ARG A 25 13.55 0.58 -10.97
CA ARG A 25 13.27 2.02 -11.02
C ARG A 25 11.89 2.28 -10.43
N PRO A 26 11.73 2.23 -9.09
CA PRO A 26 10.50 2.64 -8.46
C PRO A 26 10.14 4.06 -8.88
N TYR A 27 8.85 4.28 -9.11
CA TYR A 27 8.31 5.60 -9.33
C TYR A 27 7.82 6.15 -7.99
N VAL A 28 8.39 7.28 -7.58
CA VAL A 28 7.92 8.03 -6.41
C VAL A 28 6.74 8.89 -6.85
N LYS A 29 5.60 8.67 -6.24
CA LYS A 29 4.34 9.34 -6.56
C LYS A 29 3.87 10.14 -5.37
N GLN A 30 3.28 11.30 -5.64
CA GLN A 30 2.66 12.14 -4.62
C GLN A 30 1.20 12.41 -5.02
N LEU A 31 0.28 12.16 -4.11
CA LEU A 31 -1.13 12.50 -4.26
C LEU A 31 -1.56 13.41 -3.12
N THR A 32 -2.40 14.38 -3.43
CA THR A 32 -3.00 15.27 -2.44
C THR A 32 -4.51 15.13 -2.52
N LEU A 33 -5.14 14.89 -1.37
CA LEU A 33 -6.57 14.68 -1.24
C LEU A 33 -7.13 15.58 -0.14
N PRO A 34 -8.17 16.37 -0.43
CA PRO A 34 -8.87 17.11 0.60
C PRO A 34 -9.74 16.17 1.43
N ILE A 35 -9.61 16.23 2.76
CA ILE A 35 -10.61 15.66 3.67
C ILE A 35 -11.70 16.71 3.87
N ARG A 36 -12.92 16.39 3.40
CA ARG A 36 -14.07 17.28 3.52
C ARG A 36 -14.88 16.86 4.75
N HIS A 37 -14.73 17.60 5.84
CA HIS A 37 -15.77 17.65 6.86
C HIS A 37 -16.86 18.63 6.40
N GLU A 38 -18.11 18.37 6.78
CA GLU A 38 -19.26 19.12 6.27
C GLU A 38 -19.08 20.64 6.42
N THR A 39 -19.37 21.36 5.34
CA THR A 39 -19.61 22.82 5.23
C THR A 39 -18.47 23.83 5.42
N THR A 40 -17.25 23.44 5.81
CA THR A 40 -16.11 24.38 5.86
C THR A 40 -15.17 24.24 4.66
N ALA A 41 -14.53 25.35 4.29
CA ALA A 41 -13.42 25.31 3.34
C ALA A 41 -12.29 24.45 3.92
N VAL A 42 -11.66 23.63 3.07
CA VAL A 42 -10.55 22.76 3.49
C VAL A 42 -9.37 23.63 3.87
N ASP A 43 -8.91 23.52 5.11
CA ASP A 43 -7.68 24.15 5.58
C ASP A 43 -6.47 23.50 4.89
N ASP A 44 -5.85 24.22 3.96
CA ASP A 44 -4.70 23.73 3.18
C ASP A 44 -3.35 23.91 3.89
N THR A 45 -3.36 24.54 5.07
CA THR A 45 -2.19 24.76 5.93
C THR A 45 -1.86 23.53 6.76
N ARG A 46 -2.86 22.68 7.08
CA ARG A 46 -2.68 21.42 7.79
C ARG A 46 -2.67 20.24 6.82
N ARG A 47 -1.60 19.45 6.89
CA ARG A 47 -1.40 18.29 6.02
C ARG A 47 -0.90 17.11 6.82
N LEU A 48 -1.52 15.96 6.60
CA LEU A 48 -1.05 14.68 7.09
C LEU A 48 -0.31 13.97 5.95
N HIS A 49 0.96 13.66 6.19
CA HIS A 49 1.84 13.00 5.22
C HIS A 49 1.92 11.50 5.49
N ILE A 50 1.40 10.71 4.56
CA ILE A 50 1.35 9.24 4.67
C ILE A 50 2.27 8.63 3.61
N LEU A 51 3.29 7.88 4.04
CA LEU A 51 4.04 7.00 3.15
C LEU A 51 3.28 5.67 3.02
N HIS A 52 2.92 5.29 1.81
CA HIS A 52 2.21 4.05 1.50
C HIS A 52 3.09 3.11 0.68
N LEU A 53 3.31 1.91 1.22
CA LEU A 53 3.97 0.80 0.54
C LEU A 53 3.06 -0.44 0.56
N SER A 54 3.13 -1.24 -0.50
CA SER A 54 2.33 -2.46 -0.64
C SER A 54 3.05 -3.48 -1.52
N ASP A 55 2.57 -4.72 -1.50
CA ASP A 55 2.99 -5.84 -2.35
C ASP A 55 4.52 -5.89 -2.46
N MET A 56 5.20 -5.97 -1.32
CA MET A 56 6.67 -5.89 -1.31
C MET A 56 7.33 -7.14 -1.88
N HIS A 57 6.68 -8.32 -1.79
CA HIS A 57 7.15 -9.63 -2.29
C HIS A 57 8.68 -9.76 -2.27
N MET A 58 9.23 -9.96 -1.06
CA MET A 58 10.68 -9.99 -0.80
C MET A 58 11.47 -10.96 -1.70
N GLU A 59 10.81 -11.96 -2.29
CA GLU A 59 11.36 -12.91 -3.24
C GLU A 59 11.91 -12.24 -4.50
N ARG A 60 11.24 -11.18 -4.96
CA ARG A 60 11.51 -10.53 -6.25
C ARG A 60 11.57 -9.00 -6.15
N ILE A 61 11.62 -8.43 -4.95
CA ILE A 61 11.92 -7.01 -4.81
C ILE A 61 13.27 -6.69 -5.48
N SER A 62 13.27 -5.67 -6.33
CA SER A 62 14.43 -5.33 -7.17
C SER A 62 15.27 -4.17 -6.64
N ILE A 63 14.79 -3.46 -5.61
CA ILE A 63 15.55 -2.40 -4.93
C ILE A 63 16.07 -2.89 -3.59
N THR A 64 17.19 -2.36 -3.13
CA THR A 64 17.72 -2.65 -1.79
C THR A 64 17.06 -1.75 -0.73
N PRO A 65 17.17 -2.08 0.57
CA PRO A 65 16.72 -1.20 1.65
C PRO A 65 17.37 0.20 1.59
N GLU A 66 18.66 0.28 1.28
CA GLU A 66 19.39 1.56 1.18
C GLU A 66 18.82 2.40 0.04
N ARG A 67 18.52 1.77 -1.10
CA ARG A 67 17.90 2.47 -2.22
C ARG A 67 16.48 2.92 -1.89
N LEU A 68 15.73 2.13 -1.11
CA LEU A 68 14.43 2.57 -0.61
C LEU A 68 14.59 3.79 0.31
N LEU A 69 15.55 3.77 1.24
CA LEU A 69 15.82 4.89 2.15
C LEU A 69 16.16 6.17 1.38
N GLU A 70 17.07 6.09 0.41
CA GLU A 70 17.42 7.22 -0.46
C GLU A 70 16.21 7.86 -1.15
N GLN A 71 15.18 7.07 -1.46
CA GLN A 71 13.96 7.56 -2.13
C GLN A 71 12.94 8.18 -1.17
N ILE A 72 13.06 7.96 0.14
CA ILE A 72 12.04 8.36 1.13
C ILE A 72 12.55 9.30 2.21
N GLN A 73 13.85 9.32 2.50
CA GLN A 73 14.42 10.03 3.66
C GLN A 73 14.23 11.56 3.63
N ASP A 74 14.13 12.15 2.43
CA ASP A 74 13.99 13.61 2.26
C ASP A 74 12.51 14.05 2.19
N HIS A 75 11.57 13.13 2.39
CA HIS A 75 10.14 13.42 2.39
C HIS A 75 9.58 13.53 3.81
N PRO A 76 8.68 14.48 4.09
CA PRO A 76 7.94 14.51 5.34
C PRO A 76 7.03 13.26 5.43
N VAL A 77 7.06 12.57 6.57
CA VAL A 77 6.27 11.38 6.84
C VAL A 77 5.77 11.42 8.28
N ASP A 78 4.46 11.54 8.43
CA ASP A 78 3.78 11.51 9.72
C ASP A 78 3.35 10.09 10.11
N LEU A 79 2.97 9.29 9.11
CA LEU A 79 2.45 7.94 9.22
C LEU A 79 2.97 7.06 8.08
N ILE A 80 3.27 5.81 8.38
CA ILE A 80 3.59 4.80 7.35
C ILE A 80 2.48 3.76 7.31
N ALA A 81 1.91 3.54 6.13
CA ALA A 81 0.87 2.55 5.85
C ALA A 81 1.44 1.42 4.99
N LEU A 82 1.36 0.19 5.49
CA LEU A 82 1.79 -1.03 4.82
C LEU A 82 0.57 -1.91 4.51
N THR A 83 0.27 -2.14 3.23
CA THR A 83 -1.01 -2.76 2.82
C THR A 83 -0.89 -4.19 2.32
N GLY A 84 0.01 -4.99 2.91
CA GLY A 84 0.05 -6.45 2.73
C GLY A 84 0.94 -6.95 1.60
N ASP A 85 1.01 -8.28 1.49
CA ASP A 85 1.82 -9.05 0.55
C ASP A 85 3.31 -8.76 0.66
N TYR A 86 3.85 -9.01 1.86
CA TYR A 86 5.27 -8.85 2.14
C TYR A 86 6.09 -10.03 1.60
N LEU A 87 5.54 -11.25 1.69
CA LEU A 87 6.26 -12.51 1.45
C LEU A 87 5.42 -13.48 0.61
N ASP A 88 6.04 -14.13 -0.37
CA ASP A 88 5.45 -15.30 -1.06
C ASP A 88 5.82 -16.62 -0.40
N LYS A 89 6.97 -16.66 0.29
CA LYS A 89 7.58 -17.87 0.81
C LYS A 89 8.28 -17.62 2.14
N ARG A 90 8.32 -18.66 2.97
CA ARG A 90 8.95 -18.63 4.31
C ARG A 90 10.44 -18.25 4.28
N GLU A 91 11.18 -18.60 3.23
CA GLU A 91 12.62 -18.38 3.15
C GLU A 91 12.98 -16.89 3.00
N SER A 92 12.02 -16.03 2.68
CA SER A 92 12.25 -14.60 2.49
C SER A 92 11.95 -13.76 3.73
N LEU A 93 11.47 -14.35 4.83
CA LEU A 93 11.13 -13.60 6.04
C LEU A 93 12.30 -12.75 6.54
N ASP A 94 13.51 -13.31 6.55
CA ASP A 94 14.70 -12.61 7.03
C ASP A 94 15.09 -11.43 6.12
N LYS A 95 14.63 -11.42 4.85
CA LYS A 95 14.84 -10.30 3.93
C LYS A 95 13.94 -9.11 4.23
N LEU A 96 12.81 -9.30 4.93
CA LEU A 96 11.88 -8.23 5.23
C LEU A 96 12.43 -7.26 6.29
N ARG A 97 13.12 -7.78 7.30
CA ARG A 97 13.60 -6.99 8.45
C ARG A 97 14.42 -5.75 8.05
N PRO A 98 15.41 -5.82 7.14
CA PRO A 98 16.16 -4.64 6.70
C PRO A 98 15.30 -3.51 6.11
N TYR A 99 14.24 -3.84 5.34
CA TYR A 99 13.34 -2.83 4.80
C TYR A 99 12.52 -2.18 5.90
N LEU A 100 11.97 -2.97 6.82
CA LEU A 100 11.24 -2.43 7.97
C LEU A 100 12.14 -1.56 8.85
N ALA A 101 13.43 -1.93 8.99
CA ALA A 101 14.40 -1.15 9.75
C ALA A 101 14.64 0.23 9.13
N VAL A 102 14.74 0.30 7.79
CA VAL A 102 14.81 1.56 7.05
C VAL A 102 13.56 2.42 7.28
N LEU A 103 12.36 1.83 7.29
CA LEU A 103 11.14 2.60 7.56
C LEU A 103 11.11 3.17 8.99
N LYS A 104 11.62 2.41 9.98
CA LYS A 104 11.72 2.91 11.37
C LYS A 104 12.64 4.11 11.52
N THR A 105 13.68 4.26 10.68
CA THR A 105 14.60 5.40 10.81
C THR A 105 13.92 6.75 10.51
N LEU A 106 12.81 6.73 9.76
CA LEU A 106 11.99 7.92 9.49
C LEU A 106 11.27 8.45 10.72
N LYS A 107 11.09 7.63 11.76
CA LYS A 107 10.42 7.98 13.03
C LYS A 107 9.09 8.70 12.82
N PRO A 108 8.13 8.11 12.09
CA PRO A 108 6.82 8.73 11.87
C PRO A 108 6.12 8.97 13.21
N PRO A 109 5.75 10.21 13.57
CA PRO A 109 5.16 10.54 14.87
C PRO A 109 3.85 9.82 15.17
N LEU A 110 3.08 9.44 14.14
CA LEU A 110 1.83 8.69 14.31
C LEU A 110 2.03 7.18 14.26
N GLY A 111 3.23 6.71 13.90
CA GLY A 111 3.60 5.29 13.87
C GLY A 111 3.53 4.63 12.48
N ILE A 112 3.78 3.32 12.48
CA ILE A 112 3.76 2.45 11.31
C ILE A 112 2.62 1.44 11.50
N TYR A 113 1.72 1.35 10.53
CA TYR A 113 0.56 0.47 10.57
C TYR A 113 0.59 -0.48 9.39
N ALA A 114 0.28 -1.73 9.66
CA ALA A 114 0.31 -2.79 8.67
C ALA A 114 -1.01 -3.56 8.67
N VAL A 115 -1.38 -4.09 7.50
CA VAL A 115 -2.32 -5.21 7.35
C VAL A 115 -1.64 -6.33 6.58
N LEU A 116 -2.22 -7.52 6.63
CA LEU A 116 -1.76 -8.68 5.86
C LEU A 116 -2.45 -8.73 4.50
N GLY A 117 -1.75 -9.28 3.51
CA GLY A 117 -2.31 -9.65 2.22
C GLY A 117 -2.51 -11.15 2.08
N ASN A 118 -3.06 -11.58 0.94
CA ASN A 118 -3.36 -12.98 0.71
C ASN A 118 -2.10 -13.86 0.61
N HIS A 119 -0.96 -13.30 0.18
CA HIS A 119 0.30 -14.05 0.11
C HIS A 119 0.91 -14.27 1.50
N ASP A 120 0.69 -13.35 2.44
CA ASP A 120 1.21 -13.49 3.80
C ASP A 120 0.58 -14.69 4.54
N TYR A 121 -0.68 -15.01 4.21
CA TYR A 121 -1.39 -16.18 4.72
C TYR A 121 -0.99 -17.51 4.07
N VAL A 122 -0.10 -17.50 3.06
CA VAL A 122 0.55 -18.73 2.57
C VAL A 122 1.49 -19.30 3.62
N LEU A 123 2.03 -18.45 4.50
CA LEU A 123 2.78 -18.90 5.67
C LEU A 123 1.84 -19.60 6.66
N GLN A 124 2.32 -20.69 7.25
CA GLN A 124 1.55 -21.47 8.23
C GLN A 124 2.39 -21.76 9.48
N GLY A 125 1.70 -22.01 10.59
CA GLY A 125 2.31 -22.40 11.86
C GLY A 125 3.38 -21.41 12.32
N GLU A 126 4.59 -21.92 12.56
CA GLU A 126 5.68 -21.13 13.13
C GLU A 126 6.16 -20.01 12.21
N ASP A 127 6.15 -20.19 10.89
CA ASP A 127 6.59 -19.14 9.96
C ASP A 127 5.63 -17.94 9.96
N PHE A 128 4.33 -18.20 10.07
CA PHE A 128 3.34 -17.14 10.25
C PHE A 128 3.54 -16.42 11.59
N ALA A 129 3.72 -17.19 12.68
CA ALA A 129 4.00 -16.62 14.00
C ALA A 129 5.28 -15.77 14.02
N ARG A 130 6.32 -16.17 13.28
CA ARG A 130 7.55 -15.38 13.11
C ARG A 130 7.30 -14.06 12.38
N LEU A 131 6.44 -14.04 11.36
CA LEU A 131 6.04 -12.79 10.69
C LEU A 131 5.33 -11.84 11.65
N LEU A 132 4.38 -12.34 12.45
CA LEU A 132 3.68 -11.53 13.45
C LEU A 132 4.65 -10.94 14.48
N ARG A 133 5.56 -11.75 15.02
CA ARG A 133 6.59 -11.30 15.96
C ARG A 133 7.55 -10.29 15.33
N LEU A 134 7.87 -10.43 14.04
CA LEU A 134 8.70 -9.44 13.35
C LEU A 134 8.02 -8.06 13.34
N PHE A 135 6.71 -7.97 13.11
CA PHE A 135 6.00 -6.68 13.20
C PHE A 135 6.06 -6.11 14.61
N GLU A 136 5.82 -6.94 15.63
CA GLU A 136 5.90 -6.54 17.04
C GLU A 136 7.30 -6.04 17.43
N GLU A 137 8.36 -6.80 17.13
CA GLU A 137 9.77 -6.42 17.37
C GLU A 137 10.16 -5.12 16.66
N MET A 138 9.51 -4.81 15.55
CA MET A 138 9.75 -3.62 14.77
C MET A 138 8.84 -2.45 15.18
N ASP A 139 8.08 -2.57 16.27
CA ASP A 139 7.09 -1.56 16.72
C ASP A 139 6.10 -1.17 15.61
N ILE A 140 5.73 -2.13 14.77
CA ILE A 140 4.74 -1.96 13.71
C ILE A 140 3.40 -2.49 14.20
N VAL A 141 2.40 -1.63 14.19
CA VAL A 141 1.05 -2.02 14.61
C VAL A 141 0.38 -2.79 13.49
N LEU A 142 0.35 -4.12 13.63
CA LEU A 142 -0.40 -4.98 12.74
C LEU A 142 -1.89 -4.97 13.11
N LEU A 143 -2.74 -4.53 12.19
CA LEU A 143 -4.18 -4.44 12.37
C LEU A 143 -4.87 -5.59 11.64
N ARG A 144 -5.60 -6.42 12.38
CA ARG A 144 -6.32 -7.58 11.85
C ARG A 144 -7.79 -7.51 12.27
N ASN A 145 -8.59 -6.85 11.43
CA ASN A 145 -9.96 -6.44 11.78
C ASN A 145 -10.00 -5.60 13.06
N GLU A 146 -9.04 -4.69 13.18
CA GLU A 146 -8.84 -3.81 14.33
C GLU A 146 -8.71 -2.36 13.88
N ASN A 147 -8.93 -1.44 14.81
CA ASN A 147 -8.61 -0.03 14.62
C ASN A 147 -7.74 0.53 15.75
N ARG A 148 -7.11 1.67 15.47
CA ARG A 148 -6.46 2.54 16.46
C ARG A 148 -6.94 3.96 16.24
N ARG A 149 -7.41 4.56 17.33
CA ARG A 149 -7.81 5.98 17.38
C ARG A 149 -6.64 6.77 17.96
N ILE A 150 -6.12 7.71 17.18
CA ILE A 150 -4.98 8.52 17.57
C ILE A 150 -5.29 10.01 17.43
N GLN A 151 -4.78 10.83 18.34
CA GLN A 151 -4.90 12.28 18.24
C GLN A 151 -4.01 12.79 17.10
N CYS A 152 -4.58 13.55 16.17
CA CYS A 152 -3.88 14.17 15.05
C CYS A 152 -4.31 15.64 14.95
N GLY A 153 -3.57 16.52 15.62
CA GLY A 153 -3.95 17.92 15.68
C GLY A 153 -5.19 18.11 16.56
N GLU A 154 -6.18 18.79 15.99
CA GLU A 154 -7.51 18.98 16.58
C GLU A 154 -8.46 17.81 16.26
N HIS A 155 -8.03 16.87 15.42
CA HIS A 155 -8.83 15.73 14.96
C HIS A 155 -8.43 14.43 15.66
N VAL A 156 -9.33 13.46 15.65
CA VAL A 156 -9.00 12.06 15.90
C VAL A 156 -8.90 11.34 14.56
N LEU A 157 -7.76 10.72 14.30
CA LEU A 157 -7.56 9.83 13.16
C LEU A 157 -7.83 8.40 13.62
N SER A 158 -8.88 7.79 13.08
CA SER A 158 -9.16 6.36 13.16
C SER A 158 -8.45 5.63 12.02
N ILE A 159 -7.42 4.86 12.36
CA ILE A 159 -6.71 3.98 11.42
C ILE A 159 -7.32 2.60 11.55
N ILE A 160 -7.88 2.10 10.45
CA ILE A 160 -8.75 0.92 10.44
C ILE A 160 -8.09 -0.12 9.55
N GLY A 161 -7.64 -1.24 10.11
CA GLY A 161 -7.12 -2.35 9.34
C GLY A 161 -8.18 -3.42 9.16
N ILE A 162 -8.62 -3.59 7.91
CA ILE A 162 -9.48 -4.71 7.52
C ILE A 162 -8.58 -5.79 6.95
N ASP A 163 -8.64 -6.98 7.56
CA ASP A 163 -7.83 -8.12 7.15
C ASP A 163 -8.20 -8.58 5.72
N ASP A 164 -7.41 -9.48 5.15
CA ASP A 164 -7.47 -9.77 3.72
C ASP A 164 -8.81 -10.39 3.27
N ALA A 165 -9.53 -9.67 2.42
CA ALA A 165 -10.84 -10.09 1.92
C ALA A 165 -10.75 -11.17 0.84
N PHE A 166 -9.62 -11.25 0.13
CA PHE A 166 -9.40 -12.23 -0.93
C PHE A 166 -9.31 -13.66 -0.37
N SER A 167 -8.63 -13.82 0.77
CA SER A 167 -8.51 -15.08 1.52
C SER A 167 -9.61 -15.29 2.56
N GLY A 168 -10.54 -14.34 2.70
CA GLY A 168 -11.74 -14.47 3.55
C GLY A 168 -11.51 -14.24 5.03
N HIS A 169 -10.47 -13.49 5.41
CA HIS A 169 -10.16 -13.13 6.79
C HIS A 169 -10.83 -11.82 7.23
N ASP A 170 -11.49 -11.09 6.32
CA ASP A 170 -12.08 -9.79 6.60
C ASP A 170 -13.29 -9.85 7.56
N ASP A 171 -13.31 -8.93 8.52
CA ASP A 171 -14.49 -8.59 9.32
C ASP A 171 -14.60 -7.06 9.43
N VAL A 172 -15.40 -6.48 8.53
CA VAL A 172 -15.63 -5.03 8.48
C VAL A 172 -16.31 -4.51 9.75
N ALA A 173 -17.23 -5.28 10.33
CA ALA A 173 -17.97 -4.83 11.50
C ALA A 173 -17.05 -4.76 12.72
N GLN A 174 -16.20 -5.78 12.90
CA GLN A 174 -15.20 -5.80 13.96
C GLN A 174 -14.16 -4.68 13.77
N ALA A 175 -13.65 -4.49 12.55
CA ALA A 175 -12.66 -3.44 12.26
C ALA A 175 -13.18 -2.04 12.60
N PHE A 176 -14.48 -1.78 12.41
CA PHE A 176 -15.11 -0.49 12.71
C PHE A 176 -15.63 -0.37 14.15
N SER A 177 -15.51 -1.41 14.97
CA SER A 177 -16.03 -1.39 16.34
C SER A 177 -15.36 -0.31 17.19
N GLY A 178 -16.16 0.50 17.88
CA GLY A 178 -15.69 1.56 18.77
C GLY A 178 -15.25 2.87 18.09
N ILE A 179 -15.35 2.97 16.76
CA ILE A 179 -15.11 4.23 16.03
C ILE A 179 -16.21 5.23 16.35
N GLN A 180 -15.81 6.49 16.57
CA GLN A 180 -16.73 7.55 16.95
C GLN A 180 -17.17 8.37 15.73
N GLU A 181 -18.29 9.05 15.89
CA GLU A 181 -18.73 10.05 14.92
C GLU A 181 -17.76 11.24 14.92
N GLY A 182 -17.45 11.79 13.74
CA GLY A 182 -16.49 12.88 13.59
C GLY A 182 -15.01 12.48 13.47
N ASP A 183 -14.64 11.23 13.74
CA ASP A 183 -13.29 10.72 13.45
C ASP A 183 -12.99 10.82 11.95
N VAL A 184 -11.75 11.21 11.60
CA VAL A 184 -11.21 10.98 10.24
C VAL A 184 -10.86 9.51 10.11
N ARG A 185 -11.35 8.84 9.09
CA ARG A 185 -11.28 7.37 8.95
C ARG A 185 -10.38 7.00 7.77
N LEU A 186 -9.17 6.55 8.08
CA LEU A 186 -8.20 5.99 7.14
C LEU A 186 -8.27 4.47 7.19
N VAL A 187 -8.68 3.84 6.09
CA VAL A 187 -8.79 2.39 5.98
C VAL A 187 -7.57 1.82 5.27
N LEU A 188 -6.98 0.79 5.86
CA LEU A 188 -5.93 -0.03 5.28
C LEU A 188 -6.53 -1.42 5.03
N SER A 189 -6.40 -1.92 3.81
CA SER A 189 -6.75 -3.30 3.47
C SER A 189 -5.94 -3.73 2.26
N HIS A 190 -5.57 -5.00 2.16
CA HIS A 190 -4.83 -5.46 1.00
C HIS A 190 -5.71 -5.50 -0.26
N ASP A 191 -6.90 -6.10 -0.16
CA ASP A 191 -7.82 -6.28 -1.29
C ASP A 191 -8.78 -5.07 -1.46
N PRO A 192 -8.69 -4.31 -2.57
CA PRO A 192 -9.59 -3.17 -2.83
C PRO A 192 -11.06 -3.56 -2.99
N HIS A 193 -11.41 -4.84 -3.20
CA HIS A 193 -12.80 -5.27 -3.26
C HIS A 193 -13.57 -5.05 -1.95
N ILE A 194 -12.87 -4.81 -0.84
CA ILE A 194 -13.48 -4.53 0.45
C ILE A 194 -14.49 -3.36 0.41
N ILE A 195 -14.31 -2.41 -0.52
CA ILE A 195 -15.23 -1.29 -0.75
C ILE A 195 -16.69 -1.73 -0.99
N PHE A 196 -16.90 -2.93 -1.57
CA PHE A 196 -18.24 -3.46 -1.82
C PHE A 196 -18.94 -3.95 -0.54
N LYS A 197 -18.17 -4.36 0.47
CA LYS A 197 -18.67 -4.76 1.80
C LYS A 197 -18.85 -3.55 2.74
N MET A 198 -18.20 -2.43 2.45
CA MET A 198 -18.24 -1.20 3.25
C MET A 198 -19.40 -0.24 2.90
N ALA A 199 -20.51 -0.76 2.36
CA ALA A 199 -21.65 0.08 1.96
C ALA A 199 -22.28 0.88 3.12
N ARG A 200 -22.21 0.35 4.34
CA ARG A 200 -22.77 0.95 5.58
C ARG A 200 -21.70 1.58 6.48
N PHE A 201 -20.43 1.49 6.10
CA PHE A 201 -19.30 1.95 6.89
C PHE A 201 -18.64 3.14 6.20
N HIS A 202 -18.86 4.35 6.72
CA HIS A 202 -18.25 5.56 6.16
C HIS A 202 -16.75 5.57 6.41
N TYR A 203 -15.97 5.94 5.39
CA TYR A 203 -14.53 6.15 5.46
C TYR A 203 -14.15 7.34 4.59
N ASP A 204 -13.08 8.03 4.96
CA ASP A 204 -12.63 9.24 4.26
C ASP A 204 -11.55 8.92 3.24
N TYR A 205 -10.73 7.89 3.49
CA TYR A 205 -9.78 7.39 2.51
C TYR A 205 -9.44 5.92 2.75
N LEU A 206 -9.22 5.16 1.66
CA LEU A 206 -8.80 3.76 1.72
C LEU A 206 -7.52 3.54 0.92
N LEU A 207 -6.55 2.85 1.50
CA LEU A 207 -5.29 2.46 0.88
C LEU A 207 -5.23 0.94 0.74
N SER A 208 -4.88 0.46 -0.45
CA SER A 208 -4.77 -0.98 -0.75
C SER A 208 -3.69 -1.32 -1.78
N GLY A 209 -3.45 -2.62 -1.97
CA GLY A 209 -2.53 -3.20 -2.97
C GLY A 209 -3.24 -4.19 -3.89
N HIS A 210 -2.67 -5.38 -4.03
CA HIS A 210 -3.23 -6.63 -4.58
C HIS A 210 -3.08 -6.85 -6.09
N PHE A 211 -3.31 -5.82 -6.91
CA PHE A 211 -3.31 -6.01 -8.38
C PHE A 211 -1.96 -5.77 -9.05
N HIS A 212 -0.97 -5.23 -8.32
CA HIS A 212 0.32 -4.81 -8.87
C HIS A 212 0.22 -3.91 -10.11
N GLY A 213 -0.87 -3.15 -10.28
CA GLY A 213 -1.14 -2.40 -11.51
C GLY A 213 -1.14 -3.24 -12.80
N GLY A 214 -1.34 -4.55 -12.69
CA GLY A 214 -1.26 -5.51 -13.78
C GLY A 214 0.09 -6.18 -13.97
N GLN A 215 1.18 -5.70 -13.36
CA GLN A 215 2.59 -6.09 -13.56
C GLN A 215 3.06 -6.11 -15.04
N ILE A 216 2.43 -6.89 -15.90
CA ILE A 216 2.52 -6.90 -17.35
C ILE A 216 1.23 -6.30 -17.94
N HIS A 217 1.20 -4.98 -18.11
CA HIS A 217 0.03 -4.24 -18.58
C HIS A 217 0.16 -3.87 -20.07
N TRP A 218 -0.34 -4.69 -21.00
CA TRP A 218 -0.38 -4.36 -22.43
C TRP A 218 -1.51 -5.05 -23.22
N PRO A 219 -2.38 -4.30 -23.94
CA PRO A 219 -2.75 -2.90 -23.71
C PRO A 219 -3.60 -2.71 -22.44
N ARG A 220 -4.13 -3.81 -21.89
CA ARG A 220 -4.87 -3.93 -20.62
C ARG A 220 -4.35 -5.13 -19.83
N ALA A 221 -4.62 -5.20 -18.54
CA ALA A 221 -4.31 -6.38 -17.71
C ALA A 221 -5.38 -7.49 -17.87
N TYR A 222 -5.54 -8.04 -19.07
CA TYR A 222 -6.58 -9.06 -19.35
C TYR A 222 -6.51 -10.29 -18.44
N HIS A 223 -5.31 -10.67 -18.01
CA HIS A 223 -5.09 -11.81 -17.11
C HIS A 223 -5.71 -11.59 -15.72
N LEU A 224 -5.87 -10.34 -15.28
CA LEU A 224 -6.49 -10.00 -13.98
C LEU A 224 -8.02 -10.03 -14.01
N LYS A 225 -8.68 -10.13 -15.17
CA LYS A 225 -10.17 -10.10 -15.25
C LYS A 225 -10.86 -11.17 -14.40
N ARG A 226 -10.16 -12.26 -14.08
CA ARG A 226 -10.65 -13.34 -13.23
C ARG A 226 -10.63 -12.99 -11.75
N MET A 227 -9.88 -11.97 -11.34
CA MET A 227 -9.71 -11.55 -9.94
C MET A 227 -10.85 -10.68 -9.40
N GLY A 228 -11.91 -10.43 -10.18
CA GLY A 228 -13.12 -9.81 -9.66
C GLY A 228 -13.66 -8.64 -10.49
N PRO A 229 -14.65 -7.90 -9.98
CA PRO A 229 -15.29 -6.80 -10.71
C PRO A 229 -14.35 -5.61 -10.98
N LEU A 230 -13.41 -5.28 -10.08
CA LEU A 230 -12.54 -4.11 -10.28
C LEU A 230 -11.63 -4.26 -11.51
N PRO A 231 -10.87 -5.37 -11.69
CA PRO A 231 -10.10 -5.57 -12.92
C PRO A 231 -10.93 -5.68 -14.19
N ARG A 232 -12.19 -6.13 -14.11
CA ARG A 232 -13.10 -6.14 -15.28
C ARG A 232 -13.47 -4.74 -15.75
N LEU A 233 -13.45 -3.77 -14.83
CA LEU A 233 -13.68 -2.35 -15.08
C LEU A 233 -12.37 -1.58 -15.32
N ASP A 234 -11.22 -2.26 -15.43
CA ASP A 234 -9.89 -1.64 -15.59
C ASP A 234 -9.47 -0.77 -14.37
N ILE A 235 -10.09 -1.02 -13.21
CA ILE A 235 -9.73 -0.39 -11.93
C ILE A 235 -8.72 -1.30 -11.23
N ILE A 236 -7.44 -1.12 -11.54
CA ILE A 236 -6.35 -1.99 -11.06
C ILE A 236 -5.19 -1.24 -10.38
N LYS A 237 -5.24 0.10 -10.36
CA LYS A 237 -4.22 0.97 -9.76
C LYS A 237 -4.65 2.42 -9.69
N GLY A 238 -4.01 3.20 -8.82
CA GLY A 238 -4.21 4.63 -8.69
C GLY A 238 -5.43 4.98 -7.84
N LEU A 239 -5.81 6.27 -7.89
CA LEU A 239 -6.93 6.84 -7.15
C LEU A 239 -8.25 6.63 -7.89
N HIS A 240 -9.25 6.12 -7.18
CA HIS A 240 -10.61 5.87 -7.66
C HIS A 240 -11.62 6.30 -6.61
N TYR A 241 -12.90 6.33 -7.01
CA TYR A 241 -14.00 6.67 -6.12
C TYR A 241 -15.11 5.62 -6.21
N TYR A 242 -15.60 5.17 -5.06
CA TYR A 242 -16.77 4.32 -4.97
C TYR A 242 -17.78 4.94 -4.02
N ARG A 243 -18.96 5.28 -4.56
CA ARG A 243 -19.99 6.05 -3.84
C ARG A 243 -19.42 7.34 -3.22
N GLN A 244 -18.68 8.10 -4.04
CA GLN A 244 -18.00 9.37 -3.67
C GLN A 244 -16.88 9.25 -2.61
N ARG A 245 -16.53 8.04 -2.17
CA ARG A 245 -15.44 7.82 -1.21
C ARG A 245 -14.16 7.42 -1.94
N PRO A 246 -13.03 8.12 -1.71
CA PRO A 246 -11.78 7.85 -2.41
C PRO A 246 -11.13 6.58 -1.90
N PHE A 247 -10.58 5.79 -2.81
CA PHE A 247 -9.72 4.66 -2.49
C PHE A 247 -8.55 4.60 -3.47
N TYR A 248 -7.41 4.10 -3.01
CA TYR A 248 -6.18 4.06 -3.76
C TYR A 248 -5.60 2.66 -3.81
N ILE A 249 -5.31 2.21 -5.03
CA ILE A 249 -4.69 0.91 -5.29
C ILE A 249 -3.23 1.13 -5.67
N SER A 250 -2.31 0.66 -4.83
CA SER A 250 -0.87 0.64 -5.09
C SER A 250 -0.52 -0.26 -6.26
N GLU A 251 0.50 0.12 -7.02
CA GLU A 251 1.10 -0.78 -8.02
C GLU A 251 2.07 -1.78 -7.37
N GLY A 252 2.35 -1.66 -6.07
CA GLY A 252 3.24 -2.55 -5.35
C GLY A 252 4.72 -2.26 -5.57
N LEU A 253 5.57 -2.65 -4.61
CA LEU A 253 7.02 -2.44 -4.68
C LEU A 253 7.77 -3.66 -5.25
N GLY A 254 7.29 -4.86 -4.93
CA GLY A 254 7.80 -6.16 -5.34
C GLY A 254 7.15 -6.71 -6.60
N GLN A 255 7.46 -7.94 -6.96
CA GLN A 255 6.95 -8.61 -8.15
C GLN A 255 6.55 -10.05 -7.81
N THR A 256 5.56 -10.61 -8.49
CA THR A 256 5.21 -12.02 -8.39
C THR A 256 5.61 -12.78 -9.66
N GLY A 257 6.04 -14.04 -9.53
CA GLY A 257 6.42 -14.87 -10.66
C GLY A 257 7.63 -14.34 -11.45
N LEU A 258 7.38 -13.63 -12.56
CA LEU A 258 8.42 -13.06 -13.42
C LEU A 258 8.87 -11.69 -12.90
N ASN A 259 10.19 -11.47 -12.86
CA ASN A 259 10.76 -10.19 -12.44
C ASN A 259 10.72 -9.14 -13.58
N ILE A 260 9.53 -8.82 -14.08
CA ILE A 260 9.34 -7.85 -15.15
C ILE A 260 8.13 -6.95 -14.87
N ARG A 261 8.23 -5.70 -15.27
CA ARG A 261 7.21 -4.66 -15.06
C ARG A 261 7.02 -3.90 -16.38
N LEU A 262 5.83 -3.97 -16.98
CA LEU A 262 5.48 -3.30 -18.24
C LEU A 262 4.26 -2.41 -18.04
N ARG A 263 4.43 -1.09 -18.24
CA ARG A 263 3.42 -0.03 -18.00
C ARG A 263 2.81 -0.05 -16.59
N SER A 264 3.49 -0.70 -15.66
CA SER A 264 3.25 -0.67 -14.24
C SER A 264 4.60 -0.78 -13.58
N ARG A 265 5.17 0.32 -13.11
CA ARG A 265 6.48 0.30 -12.42
C ARG A 265 6.25 0.07 -10.93
N PRO A 266 7.24 -0.43 -10.19
CA PRO A 266 7.18 -0.44 -8.74
C PRO A 266 6.89 0.97 -8.22
N GLU A 267 6.11 1.07 -7.16
CA GLU A 267 5.58 2.35 -6.68
C GLU A 267 5.94 2.59 -5.22
N ILE A 268 6.35 3.83 -4.93
CA ILE A 268 6.46 4.40 -3.58
C ILE A 268 5.53 5.61 -3.57
N THR A 269 4.50 5.62 -2.73
CA THR A 269 3.47 6.67 -2.79
C THR A 269 3.38 7.47 -1.51
N PHE A 270 3.50 8.79 -1.64
CA PHE A 270 3.22 9.75 -0.59
C PHE A 270 1.80 10.31 -0.79
N HIS A 271 0.95 10.16 0.22
CA HIS A 271 -0.37 10.76 0.25
C HIS A 271 -0.37 11.94 1.20
N GLN A 272 -0.98 13.03 0.78
CA GLN A 272 -1.19 14.23 1.59
C GLN A 272 -2.68 14.42 1.80
N LEU A 273 -3.14 14.26 3.03
CA LEU A 273 -4.52 14.56 3.40
C LEU A 273 -4.59 16.00 3.90
N LEU A 274 -5.31 16.85 3.17
CA LEU A 274 -5.50 18.26 3.56
C LEU A 274 -6.64 18.39 4.57
N GLY A 275 -6.54 19.36 5.46
CA GLY A 275 -7.54 19.62 6.51
C GLY A 275 -7.33 18.78 7.78
N ILE A 276 -6.28 17.97 7.84
CA ILE A 276 -5.84 17.21 9.01
C ILE A 276 -4.31 17.25 9.06
N GLY A 277 -3.71 17.33 10.25
CA GLY A 277 -2.26 17.36 10.40
C GLY A 277 -1.82 17.21 11.85
N VAL A 278 -0.57 16.80 12.06
CA VAL A 278 0.00 16.64 13.40
C VAL A 278 0.15 18.02 14.06
N SER A 279 -0.11 18.13 15.37
CA SER A 279 0.17 19.37 16.11
C SER A 279 1.67 19.65 16.07
N ASN A 280 2.08 20.83 15.61
CA ASN A 280 3.44 21.32 15.77
C ASN A 280 3.70 21.69 17.25
N THR A 281 3.81 20.70 18.13
CA THR A 281 4.36 20.91 19.48
C THR A 281 5.88 20.82 19.39
N GLY A 282 6.54 21.86 18.86
CA GLY A 282 8.00 21.96 18.94
C GLY A 282 8.72 22.67 17.80
N SER A 283 8.51 23.98 17.66
CA SER A 283 9.61 24.86 17.23
C SER A 283 9.51 26.20 17.97
N ALA A 284 9.58 26.11 19.29
CA ALA A 284 10.07 27.19 20.13
C ALA A 284 11.43 26.72 20.68
N LYS A 285 12.48 27.03 19.92
CA LYS A 285 13.82 27.28 20.45
C LYS A 285 14.30 28.56 19.81
#